data_AF-A0A0N1I2X3-F1
#
_entry.id   AF-A0A0N1I2X3-F1
#
_cell.length_a   1.000
_cell.length_b   1.000
_cell.length_c   1.000
_cell.angle_alpha   90.00
_cell.angle_beta   90.00
_cell.angle_gamma   90.00
#
_symmetry.space_group_name_H-M   'P 1'
#
loop_
_entity.id
_entity.type
_entity.pdbx_description
1 polymer ?
#
loop_
_entity_poly.entity_id
_entity_poly.type
_entity_poly.pdbx_seq_one_letter_code
_entity_poly.pdbx_strand_id
1 'polypeptide(L)'
;MPSTSSSSIFARYPAALSLPTADPNGLAVEAMLRFTNVRVSRRDARLEGLSLTIHAPNSPEASSTGAPKEQTKPEVHTGLMPCLKRLSSEDGVAQLSSTQTTEAVCVEMLTERCIFPALLFAMHFDPTVYRATMAKSVEPKVASFWEGLQGSYREHVLRSNPYLYTGRSVPSIPRGRLSVEHVVRLKEVEAEVEKAFAALEALCASKCTSAETFFMGTTKPTYVDALVYAAASCRFHADAGAAASMMMGSQRRLMDACPHLLRYTERLRNQFFEADRGTYCLKRRDFAEEDPAAAMASAAEQAFRKGRLQTLLWTGLFSMVYFVLSNADIVVALLEETLAAEERELARDAEAEERPAPDAGAVP
;
A
#
# COMPACT_ATOMS: atom_id res chain seq x y z
N MET A 1 -20.14 22.26 22.99
CA MET A 1 -20.08 22.99 21.71
C MET A 1 -19.69 21.99 20.63
N PRO A 2 -20.39 21.91 19.49
CA PRO A 2 -20.00 21.02 18.40
C PRO A 2 -18.74 21.57 17.74
N SER A 3 -17.65 20.81 17.75
CA SER A 3 -16.42 21.17 17.06
C SER A 3 -16.67 21.17 15.55
N THR A 4 -16.46 22.31 14.90
CA THR A 4 -16.34 22.44 13.45
C THR A 4 -15.08 21.72 12.98
N SER A 5 -15.14 20.39 12.87
CA SER A 5 -14.00 19.59 12.45
C SER A 5 -13.77 19.80 10.95
N SER A 6 -12.62 20.37 10.59
CA SER A 6 -12.07 20.22 9.25
C SER A 6 -11.98 18.74 8.92
N SER A 7 -12.61 18.30 7.83
CA SER A 7 -12.47 16.93 7.34
C SER A 7 -11.21 16.87 6.49
N SER A 8 -10.15 16.21 6.96
CA SER A 8 -8.95 16.00 6.14
C SER A 8 -8.97 14.58 5.56
N ILE A 9 -8.65 14.42 4.28
CA ILE A 9 -8.58 13.14 3.59
C ILE A 9 -7.12 12.81 3.31
N PHE A 10 -6.65 11.69 3.83
CA PHE A 10 -5.32 11.17 3.57
C PHE A 10 -5.40 9.98 2.60
N ALA A 11 -5.04 10.23 1.35
CA ALA A 11 -4.93 9.19 0.33
C ALA A 11 -3.52 8.59 0.36
N ARG A 12 -3.44 7.29 0.63
CA ARG A 12 -2.19 6.60 0.91
C ARG A 12 -2.18 5.20 0.32
N TYR A 13 -0.99 4.61 0.24
CA TYR A 13 -0.86 3.21 -0.10
C TYR A 13 -1.56 2.31 0.95
N PRO A 14 -2.13 1.16 0.55
CA PRO A 14 -2.87 0.31 1.47
C PRO A 14 -2.00 -0.24 2.61
N ALA A 15 -2.67 -0.61 3.69
CA ALA A 15 -2.04 -1.33 4.80
C ALA A 15 -1.53 -2.71 4.35
N ALA A 16 -0.28 -3.03 4.69
CA ALA A 16 0.30 -4.37 4.59
C ALA A 16 1.49 -4.47 5.57
N LEU A 17 2.07 -5.66 5.70
CA LEU A 17 3.28 -5.91 6.51
C LEU A 17 3.13 -5.59 8.00
N SER A 18 1.92 -5.71 8.55
CA SER A 18 1.65 -5.28 9.93
C SER A 18 1.92 -3.79 10.17
N LEU A 19 1.82 -2.98 9.12
CA LEU A 19 1.99 -1.53 9.17
C LEU A 19 0.70 -0.82 8.75
N PRO A 20 0.48 0.42 9.23
CA PRO A 20 -0.63 1.24 8.79
C PRO A 20 -0.68 1.37 7.27
N THR A 21 0.48 1.50 6.61
CA THR A 21 0.66 1.57 5.15
C THR A 21 1.92 0.80 4.78
N ALA A 22 1.90 0.12 3.63
CA ALA A 22 3.07 -0.59 3.10
C ALA A 22 4.06 0.34 2.38
N ASP A 23 3.69 1.60 2.15
CA ASP A 23 4.54 2.63 1.57
C ASP A 23 5.19 3.48 2.67
N PRO A 24 6.54 3.55 2.72
CA PRO A 24 7.24 4.36 3.69
C PRO A 24 6.96 5.87 3.54
N ASN A 25 6.68 6.36 2.33
CA ASN A 25 6.31 7.78 2.14
C ASN A 25 4.99 8.07 2.86
N GLY A 26 3.98 7.22 2.62
CA GLY A 26 2.72 7.28 3.36
C GLY A 26 2.90 7.14 4.87
N LEU A 27 3.83 6.31 5.35
CA LEU A 27 4.04 6.13 6.80
C LEU A 27 4.62 7.38 7.44
N ALA A 28 5.49 8.12 6.74
CA ALA A 28 6.01 9.39 7.21
C ALA A 28 4.88 10.43 7.34
N VAL A 29 4.00 10.54 6.34
CA VAL A 29 2.85 11.45 6.43
C VAL A 29 1.89 11.03 7.55
N GLU A 30 1.62 9.74 7.71
CA GLU A 30 0.80 9.21 8.82
C GLU A 30 1.41 9.53 10.20
N ALA A 31 2.74 9.42 10.35
CA ALA A 31 3.43 9.79 11.58
C ALA A 31 3.29 11.29 11.86
N MET A 32 3.46 12.12 10.83
CA MET A 32 3.32 13.57 10.95
C MET A 32 1.90 13.99 11.33
N LEU A 33 0.88 13.35 10.75
CA LEU A 33 -0.53 13.58 11.12
C LEU A 33 -0.83 13.26 12.59
N ARG A 34 -0.12 12.29 13.16
CA ARG A 34 -0.24 11.93 14.58
C ARG A 34 0.50 12.90 15.48
N PHE A 35 1.67 13.38 15.06
CA PHE A 35 2.40 14.42 15.79
C PHE A 35 1.57 15.70 15.96
N THR A 36 0.78 16.05 14.95
CA THR A 36 -0.10 17.22 14.94
C THR A 36 -1.51 16.93 15.46
N ASN A 37 -1.84 15.69 15.81
CA ASN A 37 -3.18 15.25 16.23
C ASN A 37 -4.32 15.65 15.25
N VAL A 38 -4.01 15.73 13.96
CA VAL A 38 -5.00 16.09 12.93
C VAL A 38 -5.92 14.89 12.66
N ARG A 39 -7.23 15.12 12.70
CA ARG A 39 -8.21 14.09 12.36
C ARG A 39 -8.27 13.90 10.84
N VAL A 40 -8.03 12.68 10.40
CA VAL A 40 -8.06 12.32 8.97
C VAL A 40 -8.94 11.10 8.71
N SER A 41 -9.67 11.14 7.58
CA SER A 41 -10.21 9.94 6.94
C SER A 41 -9.17 9.38 5.98
N ARG A 42 -8.92 8.07 6.04
CA ARG A 42 -7.93 7.39 5.19
C ARG A 42 -8.60 6.83 3.94
N ARG A 43 -7.93 6.97 2.80
CA ARG A 43 -8.36 6.42 1.51
C ARG A 43 -7.21 5.64 0.88
N ASP A 44 -7.50 4.42 0.42
CA ASP A 44 -6.51 3.62 -0.31
C ASP A 44 -6.27 4.23 -1.70
N ALA A 45 -5.01 4.38 -2.09
CA ALA A 45 -4.53 4.96 -3.34
C ALA A 45 -3.29 4.24 -3.85
N ARG A 46 -2.98 4.40 -5.15
CA ARG A 46 -1.75 3.89 -5.76
C ARG A 46 -0.52 4.56 -5.14
N LEU A 47 0.66 3.95 -5.32
CA LEU A 47 1.92 4.46 -4.79
C LEU A 47 2.18 5.93 -5.20
N GLU A 48 1.90 6.30 -6.45
CA GLU A 48 2.03 7.67 -6.97
C GLU A 48 0.89 8.61 -6.52
N GLY A 49 -0.18 8.05 -5.94
CA GLY A 49 -1.38 8.76 -5.52
C GLY A 49 -1.34 9.33 -4.10
N LEU A 50 -0.18 9.31 -3.42
CA LEU A 50 -0.01 9.87 -2.09
C LEU A 50 -0.45 11.33 -2.07
N SER A 51 -1.48 11.66 -1.29
CA SER A 51 -1.95 13.03 -1.16
C SER A 51 -2.68 13.31 0.15
N LEU A 52 -2.62 14.56 0.58
CA LEU A 52 -3.35 15.09 1.72
C LEU A 52 -4.28 16.21 1.22
N THR A 53 -5.58 16.03 1.44
CA THR A 53 -6.60 17.03 1.13
C THR A 53 -7.15 17.60 2.43
N ILE A 54 -7.03 18.90 2.63
CA ILE A 54 -7.52 19.60 3.82
C ILE A 54 -8.72 20.45 3.41
N HIS A 55 -9.88 20.15 4.01
CA HIS A 55 -11.08 20.97 3.84
C HIS A 55 -11.13 22.02 4.96
N ALA A 56 -11.38 23.27 4.58
CA ALA A 56 -11.61 24.33 5.54
C ALA A 56 -12.83 23.98 6.44
N PRO A 57 -12.81 24.35 7.73
CA PRO A 57 -13.97 24.12 8.59
C PRO A 57 -15.18 24.85 8.00
N ASN A 58 -16.27 24.12 7.76
CA ASN A 58 -17.54 24.72 7.38
C ASN A 58 -17.95 25.67 8.51
N SER A 59 -17.89 26.98 8.26
CA SER A 59 -18.36 28.00 9.21
C SER A 59 -19.86 27.78 9.46
N PRO A 60 -20.29 27.49 10.70
CA PRO A 60 -21.67 27.28 11.02
C PRO A 60 -22.30 28.63 11.35
N GLU A 61 -22.36 29.56 10.40
CA GLU A 61 -23.19 30.76 10.52
C GLU A 61 -23.26 31.50 9.17
N ALA A 62 -24.39 31.35 8.49
CA ALA A 62 -25.04 32.44 7.78
C ALA A 62 -26.50 32.07 7.53
N SER A 63 -27.36 32.87 8.17
CA SER A 63 -28.77 33.09 7.88
C SER A 63 -29.13 32.97 6.40
N SER A 64 -30.36 32.51 6.15
CA SER A 64 -31.01 32.23 4.86
C SER A 64 -31.23 33.43 3.92
N THR A 65 -30.41 34.48 3.97
CA THR A 65 -30.64 35.75 3.24
C THR A 65 -29.35 36.47 2.83
N GLY A 66 -28.34 35.74 2.34
CA GLY A 66 -27.13 36.35 1.78
C GLY A 66 -26.53 35.56 0.63
N ALA A 67 -25.97 36.27 -0.35
CA ALA A 67 -25.35 35.76 -1.58
C ALA A 67 -24.46 34.52 -1.37
N PRO A 68 -24.32 33.63 -2.37
CA PRO A 68 -23.56 32.38 -2.23
C PRO A 68 -22.13 32.68 -1.79
N LYS A 69 -21.77 32.33 -0.55
CA LYS A 69 -20.39 32.36 -0.06
C LYS A 69 -19.57 31.39 -0.92
N GLU A 70 -18.49 31.89 -1.51
CA GLU A 70 -17.50 31.07 -2.23
C GLU A 70 -17.11 29.86 -1.38
N GLN A 71 -17.44 28.65 -1.85
CA GLN A 71 -16.89 27.43 -1.28
C GLN A 71 -15.38 27.48 -1.43
N THR A 72 -14.66 27.64 -0.32
CA THR A 72 -13.20 27.69 -0.33
C THR A 72 -12.69 26.36 -0.88
N LYS A 73 -11.98 26.42 -2.01
CA LYS A 73 -11.47 25.22 -2.69
C LYS A 73 -10.60 24.41 -1.73
N PRO A 74 -10.75 23.07 -1.67
CA PRO A 74 -9.92 22.24 -0.81
C PRO A 74 -8.44 22.38 -1.16
N GLU A 75 -7.59 22.45 -0.14
CA GLU A 75 -6.14 22.48 -0.30
C GLU A 75 -5.66 21.04 -0.53
N VAL A 76 -5.00 20.78 -1.66
CA VAL A 76 -4.53 19.43 -2.04
C VAL A 76 -3.01 19.45 -2.17
N HIS A 77 -2.33 18.64 -1.37
CA HIS A 77 -0.90 18.41 -1.47
C HIS A 77 -0.63 17.00 -1.98
N THR A 78 0.16 16.88 -3.04
CA THR A 78 0.53 15.60 -3.67
C THR A 78 2.00 15.29 -3.42
N GLY A 79 2.30 14.04 -3.08
CA GLY A 79 3.65 13.58 -2.76
C GLY A 79 4.09 13.82 -1.32
N LEU A 80 5.24 13.24 -0.96
CA LEU A 80 5.75 13.21 0.42
C LEU A 80 6.06 14.61 0.97
N MET A 81 7.01 15.31 0.33
CA MET A 81 7.52 16.56 0.88
C MET A 81 6.48 17.70 0.92
N PRO A 82 5.61 17.88 -0.10
CA PRO A 82 4.51 18.85 0.00
C PRO A 82 3.58 18.57 1.19
N CYS A 83 3.23 17.31 1.44
CA CYS A 83 2.42 16.94 2.61
C CYS A 83 3.15 17.22 3.93
N LEU A 84 4.42 16.82 4.05
CA LEU A 84 5.20 17.05 5.27
C LEU A 84 5.42 18.54 5.54
N LYS A 85 5.72 19.34 4.53
CA LYS A 85 5.90 20.80 4.66
C LYS A 85 4.61 21.48 5.13
N ARG A 86 3.46 21.09 4.58
CA ARG A 86 2.16 21.60 5.02
C ARG A 86 1.89 21.25 6.48
N LEU A 87 2.17 20.02 6.90
CA LEU A 87 1.96 19.61 8.30
C LEU A 87 2.99 20.23 9.25
N SER A 88 4.17 20.60 8.74
CA SER A 88 5.21 21.25 9.54
C SER A 88 4.88 22.70 9.93
N SER A 89 3.86 23.30 9.31
CA SER A 89 3.35 24.61 9.68
C SER A 89 2.25 24.55 10.74
N GLU A 90 1.84 23.36 11.19
CA GLU A 90 0.83 23.19 12.24
C GLU A 90 1.43 23.39 13.64
N ASP A 91 0.56 23.79 14.57
CA ASP A 91 0.94 23.94 15.98
C ASP A 91 1.36 22.58 16.58
N GLY A 92 2.48 22.58 17.30
CA GLY A 92 3.02 21.36 17.94
C GLY A 92 4.22 20.75 17.22
N VAL A 93 4.60 21.28 16.05
CA VAL A 93 5.82 20.90 15.34
C VAL A 93 6.94 21.92 15.62
N ALA A 94 8.17 21.45 15.86
CA ALA A 94 9.31 22.35 16.00
C ALA A 94 9.79 22.88 14.64
N GLN A 95 10.19 24.15 14.62
CA GLN A 95 10.96 24.73 13.51
C GLN A 95 12.45 24.47 13.72
N LEU A 96 13.16 24.16 12.64
CA LEU A 96 14.59 23.88 12.67
C LEU A 96 15.40 25.18 12.64
N SER A 97 16.52 25.21 13.37
CA SER A 97 17.53 26.26 13.22
C SER A 97 18.27 26.12 11.89
N SER A 98 18.96 27.17 11.43
CA SER A 98 19.72 27.15 10.17
C SER A 98 20.74 26.00 10.09
N THR A 99 21.40 25.66 11.20
CA THR A 99 22.38 24.56 11.27
C THR A 99 21.70 23.18 11.23
N GLN A 100 20.55 23.03 11.90
CA GLN A 100 19.76 21.80 11.85
C GLN A 100 19.15 21.56 10.47
N THR A 101 18.82 22.61 9.73
CA THR A 101 18.24 22.49 8.38
C THR A 101 19.17 21.76 7.41
N THR A 102 20.50 21.98 7.48
CA THR A 102 21.45 21.26 6.61
C THR A 102 21.49 19.76 6.93
N GLU A 103 21.57 19.41 8.21
CA GLU A 103 21.51 18.01 8.66
C GLU A 103 20.17 17.35 8.27
N ALA A 104 19.05 18.07 8.42
CA ALA A 104 17.73 17.61 8.06
C ALA A 104 17.58 17.31 6.56
N VAL A 105 18.15 18.15 5.69
CA VAL A 105 18.18 17.90 4.24
C VAL A 105 18.98 16.64 3.90
N CYS A 106 20.08 16.37 4.62
CA CYS A 106 20.83 15.12 4.43
C CYS A 106 19.98 13.89 4.80
N VAL A 107 19.23 13.95 5.90
CA VAL A 107 18.32 12.87 6.32
C VAL A 107 17.16 12.70 5.33
N GLU A 108 16.61 13.81 4.82
CA GLU A 108 15.60 13.81 3.76
C GLU A 108 16.10 13.09 2.51
N MET A 109 17.28 13.47 2.01
CA MET A 109 17.87 12.82 0.83
C MET A 109 18.18 11.34 1.10
N LEU A 110 18.69 11.00 2.28
CA LEU A 110 19.00 9.62 2.65
C LEU A 110 17.74 8.75 2.69
N THR A 111 16.63 9.28 3.22
CA THR A 111 15.36 8.55 3.30
C THR A 111 14.68 8.45 1.94
N GLU A 112 14.47 9.58 1.25
CA GLU A 112 13.72 9.66 0.00
C GLU A 112 14.45 8.97 -1.17
N ARG A 113 15.79 9.07 -1.23
CA ARG A 113 16.57 8.58 -2.37
C ARG A 113 17.21 7.22 -2.15
N CYS A 114 17.39 6.78 -0.91
CA CYS A 114 18.02 5.50 -0.59
C CYS A 114 17.07 4.56 0.15
N ILE A 115 16.68 4.88 1.39
CA ILE A 115 15.99 3.91 2.26
C ILE A 115 14.59 3.55 1.74
N PHE A 116 13.78 4.54 1.37
CA PHE A 116 12.40 4.31 0.93
C PHE A 116 12.31 3.54 -0.39
N PRO A 117 13.06 3.92 -1.45
CA PRO A 117 13.05 3.13 -2.68
C PRO A 117 13.63 1.74 -2.47
N ALA A 118 14.63 1.55 -1.61
CA ALA A 118 15.21 0.23 -1.33
C ALA A 118 14.22 -0.72 -0.68
N LEU A 119 13.37 -0.22 0.22
CA LEU A 119 12.30 -1.01 0.83
C LEU A 119 11.25 -1.40 -0.22
N LEU A 120 10.75 -0.43 -1.00
CA LEU A 120 9.78 -0.68 -2.07
C LEU A 120 10.32 -1.69 -3.09
N PHE A 121 11.60 -1.57 -3.43
CA PHE A 121 12.31 -2.53 -4.26
C PHE A 121 12.30 -3.91 -3.62
N ALA A 122 12.77 -4.09 -2.38
CA ALA A 122 12.81 -5.41 -1.74
C ALA A 122 11.44 -6.09 -1.69
N MET A 123 10.37 -5.35 -1.34
CA MET A 123 9.02 -5.89 -1.18
C MET A 123 8.35 -6.29 -2.50
N HIS A 124 8.64 -5.56 -3.59
CA HIS A 124 8.09 -5.87 -4.90
C HIS A 124 9.03 -6.76 -5.71
N PHE A 125 10.34 -6.73 -5.47
CA PHE A 125 11.31 -7.51 -6.22
C PHE A 125 11.39 -8.95 -5.73
N ASP A 126 11.32 -9.22 -4.43
CA ASP A 126 11.24 -10.60 -3.93
C ASP A 126 9.84 -11.19 -4.19
N PRO A 127 9.71 -12.23 -5.05
CA PRO A 127 8.43 -12.83 -5.39
C PRO A 127 7.76 -13.54 -4.22
N THR A 128 8.53 -14.00 -3.23
CA THR A 128 8.01 -14.66 -2.03
C THR A 128 7.31 -13.64 -1.13
N VAL A 129 7.99 -12.52 -0.88
CA VAL A 129 7.46 -11.37 -0.12
C VAL A 129 6.25 -10.78 -0.82
N TYR A 130 6.37 -10.51 -2.13
CA TYR A 130 5.30 -9.92 -2.94
C TYR A 130 4.02 -10.76 -2.87
N ARG A 131 4.12 -12.09 -3.07
CA ARG A 131 2.96 -13.00 -3.02
C ARG A 131 2.38 -13.17 -1.62
N ALA A 132 3.22 -13.11 -0.59
CA ALA A 132 2.78 -13.23 0.80
C ALA A 132 1.97 -12.01 1.24
N THR A 133 2.33 -10.82 0.75
CA THR A 133 1.88 -9.53 1.30
C THR A 133 1.18 -8.67 0.23
N MET A 134 1.92 -8.13 -0.73
CA MET A 134 1.43 -7.16 -1.71
C MET A 134 0.33 -7.70 -2.62
N ALA A 135 0.50 -8.89 -3.19
CA ALA A 135 -0.46 -9.48 -4.13
C ALA A 135 -1.85 -9.73 -3.51
N LYS A 136 -1.92 -9.92 -2.19
CA LYS A 136 -3.17 -10.22 -1.47
C LYS A 136 -3.78 -8.98 -0.84
N SER A 137 -2.95 -8.14 -0.22
CA SER A 137 -3.41 -7.05 0.64
C SER A 137 -3.45 -5.71 -0.09
N VAL A 138 -2.65 -5.55 -1.14
CA VAL A 138 -2.46 -4.26 -1.81
C VAL A 138 -3.01 -4.26 -3.22
N GLU A 139 -2.53 -5.17 -4.07
CA GLU A 139 -2.89 -5.22 -5.50
C GLU A 139 -4.41 -5.16 -5.75
N PRO A 140 -5.27 -5.90 -5.03
CA PRO A 140 -6.72 -5.86 -5.27
C PRO A 140 -7.39 -4.51 -4.99
N LYS A 141 -6.73 -3.62 -4.25
CA LYS A 141 -7.28 -2.32 -3.84
C LYS A 141 -6.84 -1.16 -4.74
N VAL A 142 -5.71 -1.31 -5.41
CA VAL A 142 -5.04 -0.20 -6.10
C VAL A 142 -4.63 -0.50 -7.54
N ALA A 143 -4.50 -1.78 -7.92
CA ALA A 143 -4.28 -2.12 -9.31
C ALA A 143 -5.54 -1.82 -10.12
N SER A 144 -5.36 -1.26 -11.32
CA SER A 144 -6.46 -1.19 -12.26
C SER A 144 -6.89 -2.61 -12.67
N PHE A 145 -8.13 -2.75 -13.13
CA PHE A 145 -8.66 -4.03 -13.62
C PHE A 145 -7.73 -4.68 -14.65
N TRP A 146 -7.18 -3.89 -15.58
CA TRP A 146 -6.25 -4.36 -16.62
C TRP A 146 -4.90 -4.77 -16.05
N GLU A 147 -4.35 -4.03 -15.10
CA GLU A 147 -3.09 -4.39 -14.44
C GLU A 147 -3.22 -5.67 -13.62
N GLY A 148 -4.36 -5.86 -12.96
CA GLY A 148 -4.66 -7.10 -12.22
C GLY A 148 -4.82 -8.30 -13.15
N LEU A 149 -5.47 -8.12 -14.32
CA LEU A 149 -5.62 -9.18 -15.31
C LEU A 149 -4.29 -9.57 -15.96
N GLN A 150 -3.43 -8.58 -16.25
CA GLN A 150 -2.12 -8.80 -16.88
C GLN A 150 -1.01 -9.12 -15.87
N GLY A 151 -1.25 -8.93 -14.56
CA GLY A 151 -0.23 -9.03 -13.52
C GLY A 151 0.90 -7.99 -13.67
N SER A 152 0.63 -6.86 -14.31
CA SER A 152 1.63 -5.85 -14.68
C SER A 152 1.86 -4.79 -13.60
N TYR A 153 1.02 -4.77 -12.55
CA TYR A 153 1.12 -3.81 -11.45
C TYR A 153 2.51 -3.81 -10.79
N ARG A 154 2.99 -5.01 -10.44
CA ARG A 154 4.32 -5.22 -9.85
C ARG A 154 5.45 -4.66 -10.71
N GLU A 155 5.35 -4.90 -12.01
CA GLU A 155 6.35 -4.46 -12.98
C GLU A 155 6.35 -2.94 -13.11
N HIS A 156 5.18 -2.30 -13.10
CA HIS A 156 5.06 -0.84 -13.07
C HIS A 156 5.79 -0.25 -11.86
N VAL A 157 5.50 -0.76 -10.66
CA VAL A 157 6.14 -0.27 -9.42
C VAL A 157 7.66 -0.40 -9.46
N LEU A 158 8.17 -1.53 -9.96
CA LEU A 158 9.62 -1.77 -10.07
C LEU A 158 10.27 -0.92 -11.15
N ARG A 159 9.60 -0.67 -12.29
CA ARG A 159 10.12 0.18 -13.37
C ARG A 159 10.24 1.65 -12.96
N SER A 160 9.41 2.12 -12.04
CA SER A 160 9.53 3.46 -11.44
C SER A 160 10.58 3.51 -10.31
N ASN A 161 11.17 2.39 -9.91
CA ASN A 161 12.12 2.33 -8.81
C ASN A 161 13.59 2.45 -9.31
N PRO A 162 14.40 3.37 -8.75
CA PRO A 162 15.78 3.58 -9.20
C PRO A 162 16.67 2.34 -9.01
N TYR A 163 16.41 1.51 -7.99
CA TYR A 163 17.20 0.29 -7.75
C TYR A 163 16.98 -0.81 -8.80
N LEU A 164 16.05 -0.64 -9.74
CA LEU A 164 16.00 -1.55 -10.89
C LEU A 164 17.17 -1.32 -11.87
N TYR A 165 17.67 -0.09 -11.97
CA TYR A 165 18.62 0.31 -13.02
C TYR A 165 20.04 0.64 -12.52
N THR A 166 20.23 0.81 -11.22
CA THR A 166 21.56 1.08 -10.66
C THR A 166 22.36 -0.22 -10.45
N GLY A 167 23.68 -0.12 -10.32
CA GLY A 167 24.54 -1.28 -10.01
C GLY A 167 24.55 -2.35 -11.11
N ARG A 168 24.49 -3.63 -10.72
CA ARG A 168 24.48 -4.73 -11.70
C ARG A 168 23.12 -4.83 -12.38
N SER A 169 23.16 -4.88 -13.72
CA SER A 169 21.97 -5.11 -14.53
C SER A 169 21.33 -6.44 -14.16
N VAL A 170 20.01 -6.42 -14.02
CA VAL A 170 19.20 -7.62 -13.78
C VAL A 170 18.55 -8.02 -15.10
N PRO A 171 18.62 -9.30 -15.52
CA PRO A 171 18.08 -9.71 -16.82
C PRO A 171 16.56 -9.58 -16.91
N SER A 172 15.82 -9.70 -15.79
CA SER A 172 14.36 -9.56 -15.76
C SER A 172 13.82 -9.40 -14.33
N ILE A 173 12.56 -9.02 -14.18
CA ILE A 173 11.87 -9.05 -12.89
C ILE A 173 11.52 -10.50 -12.53
N PRO A 174 11.92 -11.01 -11.35
CA PRO A 174 11.74 -12.42 -11.01
C PRO A 174 10.28 -12.78 -10.80
N ARG A 175 9.71 -13.63 -11.65
CA ARG A 175 8.32 -14.12 -11.50
C ARG A 175 8.21 -15.32 -10.55
N GLY A 176 9.29 -16.08 -10.39
CA GLY A 176 9.34 -17.39 -9.70
C GLY A 176 10.37 -17.44 -8.58
N ARG A 177 11.27 -18.43 -8.57
CA ARG A 177 12.39 -18.44 -7.62
C ARG A 177 13.42 -17.36 -7.99
N LEU A 178 14.09 -16.81 -6.99
CA LEU A 178 15.21 -15.88 -7.20
C LEU A 178 16.39 -16.64 -7.85
N SER A 179 17.04 -16.01 -8.83
CA SER A 179 18.30 -16.51 -9.40
C SER A 179 19.46 -15.99 -8.55
N VAL A 180 20.66 -16.51 -8.77
CA VAL A 180 21.88 -16.01 -8.08
C VAL A 180 22.04 -14.50 -8.32
N GLU A 181 21.81 -14.03 -9.54
CA GLU A 181 21.89 -12.61 -9.90
C GLU A 181 20.84 -11.77 -9.16
N HIS A 182 19.60 -12.25 -9.06
CA HIS A 182 18.56 -11.58 -8.28
C HIS A 182 18.92 -11.46 -6.79
N VAL A 183 19.52 -12.51 -6.22
CA VAL A 183 19.97 -12.51 -4.82
C VAL A 183 21.13 -11.53 -4.61
N VAL A 184 22.10 -11.51 -5.53
CA VAL A 184 23.22 -10.55 -5.48
C VAL A 184 22.67 -9.12 -5.54
N ARG A 185 21.71 -8.85 -6.42
CA ARG A 185 21.08 -7.53 -6.52
C ARG A 185 20.40 -7.12 -5.21
N LEU A 186 19.62 -8.00 -4.61
CA LEU A 186 18.99 -7.73 -3.31
C LEU A 186 20.04 -7.40 -2.23
N LYS A 187 21.15 -8.15 -2.19
CA LYS A 187 22.25 -7.91 -1.25
C LYS A 187 22.96 -6.57 -1.48
N GLU A 188 23.17 -6.16 -2.74
CA GLU A 188 23.73 -4.84 -3.06
C GLU A 188 22.84 -3.71 -2.52
N VAL A 189 21.53 -3.82 -2.74
CA VAL A 189 20.56 -2.85 -2.22
C VAL A 189 20.55 -2.85 -0.69
N GLU A 190 20.59 -4.03 -0.06
CA GLU A 190 20.68 -4.14 1.40
C GLU A 190 21.94 -3.49 1.97
N ALA A 191 23.10 -3.66 1.34
CA ALA A 191 24.35 -3.06 1.80
C ALA A 191 24.30 -1.52 1.77
N GLU A 192 23.65 -0.92 0.77
CA GLU A 192 23.42 0.53 0.73
C GLU A 192 22.49 0.99 1.86
N VAL A 193 21.48 0.20 2.18
CA VAL A 193 20.59 0.47 3.32
C VAL A 193 21.34 0.35 4.66
N GLU A 194 22.19 -0.66 4.84
CA GLU A 194 22.99 -0.82 6.06
C GLU A 194 23.90 0.40 6.29
N LYS A 195 24.53 0.94 5.24
CA LYS A 195 25.31 2.19 5.33
C LYS A 195 24.44 3.38 5.73
N ALA A 196 23.27 3.52 5.12
CA ALA A 196 22.33 4.59 5.43
C ALA A 196 21.85 4.53 6.90
N PHE A 197 21.52 3.34 7.37
CA PHE A 197 21.12 3.12 8.76
C PHE A 197 22.26 3.37 9.75
N ALA A 198 23.50 3.02 9.40
CA ALA A 198 24.66 3.36 10.22
C ALA A 198 24.81 4.89 10.40
N ALA A 199 24.56 5.67 9.35
CA ALA A 199 24.56 7.14 9.44
C ALA A 199 23.42 7.67 10.32
N LEU A 200 22.20 7.13 10.17
CA LEU A 200 21.06 7.50 11.03
C LEU A 200 21.29 7.12 12.49
N GLU A 201 21.88 5.95 12.75
CA GLU A 201 22.24 5.48 14.09
C GLU A 201 23.26 6.42 14.75
N ALA A 202 24.31 6.80 14.03
CA ALA A 202 25.32 7.73 14.54
C ALA A 202 24.71 9.11 14.89
N LEU A 203 23.83 9.62 14.03
CA LEU A 203 23.10 10.86 14.30
C LEU A 203 22.18 10.71 15.53
N CYS A 204 21.42 9.62 15.60
CA CYS A 204 20.53 9.33 16.73
C CYS A 204 21.29 9.24 18.05
N ALA A 205 22.41 8.50 18.09
CA ALA A 205 23.26 8.38 19.27
C ALA A 205 23.82 9.73 19.74
N SER A 206 24.11 10.65 18.80
CA SER A 206 24.66 11.97 19.13
C SER A 206 23.62 12.99 19.63
N LYS A 207 22.37 12.94 19.14
CA LYS A 207 21.35 13.97 19.38
C LYS A 207 20.22 13.50 20.33
N CYS A 208 19.90 12.21 20.34
CA CYS A 208 18.83 11.64 21.16
C CYS A 208 19.35 11.18 22.53
N THR A 209 20.05 12.07 23.24
CA THR A 209 20.67 11.76 24.54
C THR A 209 19.67 11.72 25.70
N SER A 210 18.46 12.23 25.51
CA SER A 210 17.40 12.31 26.50
C SER A 210 16.11 11.65 26.00
N ALA A 211 15.31 11.12 26.94
CA ALA A 211 13.98 10.60 26.66
C ALA A 211 13.00 11.70 26.17
N GLU A 212 13.33 12.98 26.33
CA GLU A 212 12.49 14.12 25.95
C GLU A 212 12.90 14.76 24.61
N THR A 213 14.06 14.38 24.04
CA THR A 213 14.53 14.96 22.77
C THR A 213 14.11 14.12 21.57
N PHE A 214 13.76 14.82 20.49
CA PHE A 214 13.50 14.27 19.17
C PHE A 214 14.80 14.20 18.35
N PHE A 215 14.74 13.64 17.14
CA PHE A 215 15.90 13.23 16.34
C PHE A 215 16.90 14.36 16.08
N MET A 216 16.39 15.59 15.87
CA MET A 216 17.20 16.78 15.64
C MET A 216 17.63 17.50 16.94
N GLY A 217 17.38 16.90 18.10
CA GLY A 217 17.63 17.51 19.42
C GLY A 217 16.56 18.52 19.84
N THR A 218 15.39 18.51 19.19
CA THR A 218 14.26 19.40 19.49
C THR A 218 13.39 18.84 20.61
N THR A 219 12.62 19.70 21.29
CA THR A 219 11.65 19.31 22.34
C THR A 219 10.28 18.92 21.78
N LYS A 220 10.01 19.26 20.52
CA LYS A 220 8.81 18.88 19.77
C LYS A 220 9.22 18.12 18.50
N PRO A 221 8.36 17.26 17.97
CA PRO A 221 8.66 16.53 16.73
C PRO A 221 8.78 17.48 15.54
N THR A 222 9.47 17.00 14.52
CA THR A 222 9.73 17.65 13.23
C THR A 222 9.39 16.69 12.10
N TYR A 223 9.38 17.16 10.85
CA TYR A 223 9.21 16.27 9.70
C TYR A 223 10.34 15.24 9.58
N VAL A 224 11.55 15.56 10.08
CA VAL A 224 12.67 14.63 10.11
C VAL A 224 12.36 13.42 10.99
N ASP A 225 11.69 13.64 12.12
CA ASP A 225 11.24 12.56 13.01
C ASP A 225 10.27 11.62 12.31
N ALA A 226 9.39 12.17 11.47
CA ALA A 226 8.44 11.39 10.69
C ALA A 226 9.16 10.54 9.62
N LEU A 227 10.16 11.11 8.94
CA LEU A 227 10.98 10.40 7.95
C LEU A 227 11.80 9.28 8.59
N VAL A 228 12.48 9.58 9.69
CA VAL A 228 13.30 8.61 10.43
C VAL A 228 12.43 7.50 11.02
N TYR A 229 11.29 7.85 11.62
CA TYR A 229 10.33 6.87 12.12
C TYR A 229 9.85 5.96 10.99
N ALA A 230 9.46 6.51 9.84
CA ALA A 230 8.99 5.70 8.72
C ALA A 230 10.09 4.77 8.18
N ALA A 231 11.32 5.29 8.04
CA ALA A 231 12.48 4.52 7.59
C ALA A 231 12.75 3.33 8.51
N ALA A 232 12.87 3.60 9.81
CA ALA A 232 13.19 2.60 10.81
C ALA A 232 12.01 1.64 11.03
N SER A 233 10.78 2.14 11.20
CA SER A 233 9.60 1.33 11.47
C SER A 233 9.30 0.35 10.33
N CYS A 234 9.42 0.79 9.08
CA CYS A 234 9.25 -0.12 7.93
C CYS A 234 10.32 -1.21 7.82
N ARG A 235 11.46 -1.09 8.52
CA ARG A 235 12.50 -2.12 8.54
C ARG A 235 12.44 -2.97 9.81
N PHE A 236 12.18 -2.36 10.95
CA PHE A 236 12.15 -3.01 12.26
C PHE A 236 10.81 -3.67 12.59
N HIS A 237 9.72 -3.24 11.98
CA HIS A 237 8.37 -3.73 12.30
C HIS A 237 7.63 -4.36 11.13
N ALA A 238 8.12 -4.21 9.89
CA ALA A 238 7.52 -4.87 8.75
C ALA A 238 7.57 -6.39 8.94
N ASP A 239 6.40 -7.02 8.93
CA ASP A 239 6.27 -8.46 9.09
C ASP A 239 5.60 -9.07 7.86
N ALA A 240 6.39 -9.81 7.08
CA ALA A 240 5.93 -10.58 5.93
C ALA A 240 5.69 -12.07 6.28
N GLY A 241 5.76 -12.42 7.57
CA GLY A 241 5.66 -13.78 8.09
C GLY A 241 6.82 -14.68 7.69
N ALA A 242 6.66 -15.99 7.93
CA ALA A 242 7.67 -17.02 7.65
C ALA A 242 8.11 -17.10 6.18
N ALA A 243 7.35 -16.49 5.26
CA ALA A 243 7.66 -16.43 3.83
C ALA A 243 8.87 -15.53 3.50
N ALA A 244 9.33 -14.69 4.43
CA ALA A 244 10.38 -13.69 4.17
C ALA A 244 11.64 -13.88 5.02
N SER A 245 12.16 -15.11 5.10
CA SER A 245 13.33 -15.45 5.93
C SER A 245 14.57 -14.57 5.66
N MET A 246 14.80 -14.17 4.40
CA MET A 246 15.88 -13.24 4.05
C MET A 246 15.67 -11.84 4.64
N MET A 247 14.45 -11.28 4.52
CA MET A 247 14.12 -9.98 5.12
C MET A 247 14.24 -10.03 6.64
N MET A 248 13.81 -11.13 7.25
CA MET A 248 13.89 -11.35 8.69
C MET A 248 15.34 -11.34 9.20
N GLY A 249 16.24 -12.04 8.49
CA GLY A 249 17.66 -12.03 8.82
C GLY A 249 18.29 -10.64 8.70
N SER A 250 17.96 -9.93 7.62
CA SER A 250 18.39 -8.54 7.37
C SER A 250 17.89 -7.56 8.43
N GLN A 251 16.61 -7.67 8.79
CA GLN A 251 15.97 -6.89 9.86
C GLN A 251 16.66 -7.11 11.21
N ARG A 252 16.93 -8.37 11.58
CA ARG A 252 17.61 -8.67 12.86
C ARG A 252 19.01 -8.05 12.90
N ARG A 253 19.80 -8.20 11.83
CA ARG A 253 21.13 -7.57 11.73
C ARG A 253 21.06 -6.05 11.89
N LEU A 254 20.10 -5.39 11.24
CA LEU A 254 19.92 -3.94 11.36
C LEU A 254 19.49 -3.53 12.77
N MET A 255 18.60 -4.28 13.42
CA MET A 255 18.18 -4.01 14.79
C MET A 255 19.36 -4.13 15.78
N ASP A 256 20.21 -5.14 15.58
CA ASP A 256 21.41 -5.34 16.41
C ASP A 256 22.46 -4.24 16.14
N ALA A 257 22.60 -3.78 14.89
CA ALA A 257 23.55 -2.73 14.50
C ALA A 257 23.09 -1.31 14.87
N CYS A 258 21.78 -1.08 15.05
CA CYS A 258 21.21 0.25 15.28
C CYS A 258 20.38 0.34 16.58
N PRO A 259 20.99 0.12 17.76
CA PRO A 259 20.27 0.07 19.03
C PRO A 259 19.67 1.41 19.47
N HIS A 260 20.32 2.55 19.19
CA HIS A 260 19.78 3.86 19.58
C HIS A 260 18.56 4.21 18.73
N LEU A 261 18.65 3.99 17.43
CA LEU A 261 17.55 4.18 16.50
C LEU A 261 16.39 3.26 16.82
N LEU A 262 16.64 1.99 17.14
CA LEU A 262 15.59 1.06 17.55
C LEU A 262 14.86 1.56 18.81
N ARG A 263 15.58 1.96 19.86
CA ARG A 263 14.98 2.53 21.08
C ARG A 263 14.18 3.80 20.78
N TYR A 264 14.72 4.67 19.92
CA TYR A 264 14.08 5.89 19.47
C TYR A 264 12.74 5.61 18.76
N THR A 265 12.74 4.71 17.79
CA THR A 265 11.55 4.32 17.02
C THR A 265 10.50 3.64 17.91
N GLU A 266 10.93 2.76 18.82
CA GLU A 266 10.04 2.11 19.78
C GLU A 266 9.38 3.11 20.75
N ARG A 267 10.12 4.11 21.21
CA ARG A 267 9.57 5.21 22.01
C ARG A 267 8.48 5.96 21.24
N LEU A 268 8.77 6.39 20.00
CA LEU A 268 7.78 7.09 19.16
C LEU A 268 6.55 6.21 18.87
N ARG A 269 6.77 4.91 18.63
CA ARG A 269 5.67 3.96 18.43
C ARG A 269 4.76 3.89 19.65
N ASN A 270 5.33 3.77 20.85
CA ASN A 270 4.54 3.73 22.08
C ASN A 270 3.86 5.08 22.37
N GLN A 271 4.46 6.20 21.98
CA GLN A 271 3.88 7.52 22.23
C GLN A 271 2.72 7.87 21.27
N PHE A 272 2.82 7.50 19.99
CA PHE A 272 1.89 7.97 18.94
C PHE A 272 1.09 6.86 18.24
N PHE A 273 1.47 5.60 18.40
CA PHE A 273 0.86 4.45 17.70
C PHE A 273 0.32 3.36 18.64
N GLU A 274 0.31 3.59 19.95
CA GLU A 274 -0.15 2.60 20.93
C GLU A 274 -1.58 2.13 20.68
N ALA A 275 -2.48 3.05 20.32
CA ALA A 275 -3.89 2.76 20.03
C ALA A 275 -4.08 1.75 18.89
N ASP A 276 -3.09 1.59 18.00
CA ASP A 276 -3.18 0.69 16.85
C ASP A 276 -2.41 -0.62 17.04
N ARG A 277 -1.91 -0.91 18.25
CA ARG A 277 -1.19 -2.16 18.54
C ARG A 277 -1.98 -3.41 18.12
N GLY A 278 -3.29 -3.41 18.35
CA GLY A 278 -4.18 -4.51 17.96
C GLY A 278 -4.58 -4.50 16.48
N THR A 279 -4.68 -3.33 15.84
CA THR A 279 -5.23 -3.16 14.50
C THR A 279 -4.26 -3.59 13.40
N TYR A 280 -2.98 -3.28 13.56
CA TYR A 280 -1.96 -3.61 12.56
C TYR A 280 -1.07 -4.77 12.99
N CYS A 281 -1.44 -5.56 14.01
CA CYS A 281 -0.58 -6.63 14.55
C CYS A 281 0.86 -6.12 14.79
N LEU A 282 1.01 -4.90 15.31
CA LEU A 282 2.27 -4.35 15.78
C LEU A 282 2.66 -5.12 17.05
N LYS A 283 2.94 -6.41 16.90
CA LYS A 283 3.32 -7.30 17.99
C LYS A 283 4.59 -6.71 18.57
N ARG A 284 4.59 -6.54 19.90
CA ARG A 284 5.86 -6.46 20.62
C ARG A 284 6.60 -7.73 20.26
N ARG A 285 7.73 -7.60 19.57
CA ARG A 285 8.52 -8.75 19.18
C ARG A 285 9.26 -9.21 20.42
N ASP A 286 8.61 -10.08 21.19
CA ASP A 286 9.30 -10.85 22.20
C ASP A 286 10.20 -11.82 21.44
N PHE A 287 11.51 -11.74 21.67
CA PHE A 287 12.55 -12.51 20.95
C PHE A 287 12.51 -14.03 21.24
N ALA A 288 11.35 -14.57 21.63
CA ALA A 288 11.16 -16.00 21.76
C ALA A 288 11.20 -16.62 20.35
N GLU A 289 12.08 -17.61 20.16
CA GLU A 289 12.16 -18.40 18.93
C GLU A 289 10.76 -18.84 18.49
N GLU A 290 10.35 -18.44 17.28
CA GLU A 290 9.17 -19.03 16.65
C GLU A 290 9.42 -20.53 16.47
N ASP A 291 8.56 -21.34 17.09
CA ASP A 291 8.65 -22.79 17.01
C ASP A 291 8.62 -23.24 15.53
N PRO A 292 9.72 -23.83 15.02
CA PRO A 292 9.81 -24.26 13.64
C PRO A 292 8.70 -25.25 13.26
N ALA A 293 8.13 -25.98 14.23
CA ALA A 293 6.99 -26.87 14.00
C ALA A 293 5.70 -26.11 13.63
N ALA A 294 5.45 -24.95 14.23
CA ALA A 294 4.27 -24.12 13.94
C ALA A 294 4.35 -23.48 12.55
N ALA A 295 5.55 -23.03 12.15
CA ALA A 295 5.80 -22.50 10.81
C ALA A 295 5.60 -23.59 9.73
N MET A 296 6.11 -24.80 9.96
CA MET A 296 5.95 -25.95 9.06
C MET A 296 4.48 -26.37 8.92
N ALA A 297 3.72 -26.39 10.03
CA ALA A 297 2.30 -26.72 10.02
C ALA A 297 1.48 -25.72 9.17
N SER A 298 1.76 -24.41 9.31
CA SER A 298 1.09 -23.38 8.52
C SER A 298 1.38 -23.47 7.02
N ALA A 299 2.62 -23.83 6.66
CA ALA A 299 3.03 -24.03 5.26
C ALA A 299 2.37 -25.28 4.65
N ALA A 300 2.25 -26.36 5.43
CA ALA A 300 1.57 -27.59 5.02
C ALA A 300 0.07 -27.37 4.80
N GLU A 301 -0.61 -26.63 5.68
CA GLU A 301 -2.02 -26.26 5.51
C GLU A 301 -2.25 -25.41 4.25
N GLN A 302 -1.36 -24.47 3.94
CA GLN A 302 -1.48 -23.64 2.74
C GLN A 302 -1.25 -24.43 1.45
N ALA A 303 -0.32 -25.40 1.46
CA ALA A 303 -0.10 -26.31 0.34
C ALA A 303 -1.33 -27.21 0.11
N PHE A 304 -1.93 -27.73 1.18
CA PHE A 304 -3.13 -28.55 1.13
C PHE A 304 -4.35 -27.80 0.57
N ARG A 305 -4.57 -26.55 1.01
CA ARG A 305 -5.66 -25.70 0.51
C ARG A 305 -5.52 -25.38 -0.98
N LYS A 306 -4.30 -25.11 -1.45
CA LYS A 306 -4.03 -24.87 -2.88
C LYS A 306 -4.28 -26.10 -3.74
N GLY A 307 -3.84 -27.27 -3.27
CA GLY A 307 -4.12 -28.55 -3.93
C GLY A 307 -5.62 -28.78 -4.09
N ARG A 308 -6.40 -28.59 -3.03
CA ARG A 308 -7.85 -28.78 -3.04
C ARG A 308 -8.59 -27.85 -4.01
N LEU A 309 -8.22 -26.58 -4.07
CA LEU A 309 -8.86 -25.63 -4.99
C LEU A 309 -8.55 -25.98 -6.45
N GLN A 310 -7.30 -26.33 -6.74
CA GLN A 310 -6.88 -26.78 -8.06
C GLN A 310 -7.62 -28.06 -8.48
N THR A 311 -7.73 -29.05 -7.58
CA THR A 311 -8.49 -30.27 -7.86
C THR A 311 -9.95 -29.97 -8.14
N LEU A 312 -10.62 -29.16 -7.30
CA LEU A 312 -12.03 -28.79 -7.49
C LEU A 312 -12.26 -28.10 -8.85
N LEU A 313 -11.37 -27.20 -9.25
CA LEU A 313 -11.47 -26.45 -10.49
C LEU A 313 -11.27 -27.36 -11.72
N TRP A 314 -10.33 -28.31 -11.65
CA TRP A 314 -10.12 -29.31 -12.70
C TRP A 314 -11.27 -30.32 -12.78
N THR A 315 -11.81 -30.79 -11.65
CA THR A 315 -13.01 -31.65 -11.67
C THR A 315 -14.22 -30.90 -12.20
N GLY A 316 -14.41 -29.63 -11.83
CA GLY A 316 -15.48 -28.79 -12.35
C GLY A 316 -15.39 -28.66 -13.87
N LEU A 317 -14.22 -28.25 -14.38
CA LEU A 317 -13.98 -28.11 -15.82
C LEU A 317 -14.19 -29.44 -16.56
N PHE A 318 -13.60 -30.53 -16.07
CA PHE A 318 -13.74 -31.85 -16.68
C PHE A 318 -15.20 -32.32 -16.68
N SER A 319 -15.93 -32.15 -15.57
CA SER A 319 -17.34 -32.54 -15.47
C SER A 319 -18.23 -31.73 -16.41
N MET A 320 -17.96 -30.44 -16.60
CA MET A 320 -18.70 -29.58 -17.51
C MET A 320 -18.44 -29.99 -18.97
N VAL A 321 -17.16 -30.18 -19.36
CA VAL A 321 -16.79 -30.66 -20.70
C VAL A 321 -17.39 -32.04 -20.98
N TYR A 322 -17.31 -32.95 -20.01
CA TYR A 322 -17.89 -34.28 -20.14
C TYR A 322 -19.41 -34.22 -20.29
N PHE A 323 -20.10 -33.38 -19.51
CA PHE A 323 -21.54 -33.19 -19.61
C PHE A 323 -21.95 -32.65 -20.99
N VAL A 324 -21.24 -31.64 -21.50
CA VAL A 324 -21.50 -31.07 -22.83
C VAL A 324 -21.25 -32.08 -23.93
N LEU A 325 -20.14 -32.82 -23.89
CA LEU A 325 -19.83 -33.83 -24.90
C LEU A 325 -20.76 -35.05 -24.85
N SER A 326 -21.17 -35.49 -23.66
CA SER A 326 -22.04 -36.66 -23.49
C SER A 326 -23.50 -36.37 -23.84
N ASN A 327 -23.90 -35.10 -23.83
CA ASN A 327 -25.25 -34.66 -24.17
C ASN A 327 -25.25 -33.74 -25.40
N ALA A 328 -24.20 -33.82 -26.24
CA ALA A 328 -24.01 -32.91 -27.37
C ALA A 328 -25.24 -32.90 -28.30
N ASP A 329 -25.84 -34.06 -28.57
CA ASP A 329 -27.02 -34.17 -29.42
C ASP A 329 -28.26 -33.45 -28.84
N ILE A 330 -28.44 -33.51 -27.52
CA ILE A 330 -29.54 -32.84 -26.82
C ILE A 330 -29.31 -31.33 -26.76
N VAL A 331 -28.05 -30.91 -26.51
CA VAL A 331 -27.67 -29.49 -26.45
C VAL A 331 -27.75 -28.85 -27.83
N VAL A 332 -27.35 -29.57 -28.89
CA VAL A 332 -27.49 -29.12 -30.28
C VAL A 332 -28.97 -29.02 -30.65
N ALA A 333 -29.79 -30.01 -30.32
CA ALA A 333 -31.24 -29.95 -30.57
C ALA A 333 -31.90 -28.76 -29.84
N LEU A 334 -31.53 -28.50 -28.58
CA LEU A 334 -32.00 -27.33 -27.83
C LEU A 334 -31.54 -26.01 -28.46
N LEU A 335 -30.30 -25.93 -28.95
CA LEU A 335 -29.76 -24.75 -29.62
C LEU A 335 -30.45 -24.49 -30.96
N GLU A 336 -30.68 -25.53 -31.75
CA GLU A 336 -31.42 -25.46 -33.02
C GLU A 336 -32.87 -25.04 -32.79
N GLU A 337 -33.51 -25.53 -31.73
CA GLU A 337 -34.88 -25.16 -31.37
C GLU A 337 -34.97 -23.70 -30.90
N THR A 338 -33.96 -23.20 -30.17
CA THR A 338 -33.87 -21.78 -29.79
C THR A 338 -33.56 -20.86 -30.97
N LEU A 339 -32.66 -21.25 -31.89
CA LEU A 339 -32.37 -20.48 -33.10
C LEU A 339 -33.58 -20.42 -34.02
N ALA A 340 -34.29 -21.53 -34.20
CA ALA A 340 -35.52 -21.56 -34.98
C ALA A 340 -36.65 -20.77 -34.30
N ALA A 341 -36.64 -20.60 -32.98
CA ALA A 341 -37.58 -19.72 -32.27
C ALA A 341 -37.24 -18.24 -32.50
N GLU A 342 -35.97 -17.86 -32.40
CA GLU A 342 -35.50 -16.49 -32.70
C GLU A 342 -35.73 -16.10 -34.16
N GLU A 343 -35.48 -16.99 -35.13
CA GLU A 343 -35.77 -16.72 -36.55
C GLU A 343 -37.27 -16.50 -36.81
N ARG A 344 -38.14 -17.19 -36.06
CA ARG A 344 -39.60 -17.01 -36.16
C ARG A 344 -40.08 -15.72 -35.49
N GLU A 345 -39.42 -15.25 -34.43
CA GLU A 345 -39.69 -13.94 -33.86
C GLU A 345 -39.24 -12.82 -34.80
N LEU A 346 -38.01 -12.91 -35.34
CA LEU A 346 -37.51 -11.93 -36.32
C LEU A 346 -38.36 -11.86 -37.59
N ALA A 347 -38.88 -12.99 -38.07
CA ALA A 347 -39.80 -13.02 -39.22
C ALA A 347 -41.17 -12.38 -38.89
N ARG A 348 -41.66 -12.53 -37.65
CA ARG A 348 -42.90 -11.88 -37.20
C ARG A 348 -42.74 -10.37 -37.04
N ASP A 349 -41.59 -9.93 -36.56
CA ASP A 349 -41.28 -8.50 -36.43
C ASP A 349 -41.13 -7.84 -37.81
N ALA A 350 -40.55 -8.55 -38.78
CA ALA A 350 -40.48 -8.09 -40.17
C ALA A 350 -41.87 -8.02 -40.85
N GLU A 351 -42.75 -9.01 -40.63
CA GLU A 351 -44.14 -8.98 -41.13
C GLU A 351 -45.01 -7.90 -40.45
N ALA A 352 -44.66 -7.49 -39.22
CA ALA A 352 -45.34 -6.40 -38.52
C ALA A 352 -44.93 -5.02 -39.06
N GLU A 353 -43.70 -4.88 -39.60
CA GLU A 353 -43.22 -3.66 -40.26
C GLU A 353 -43.79 -3.48 -41.69
N GLU A 354 -44.19 -4.56 -42.37
CA GLU A 354 -44.76 -4.51 -43.73
C GLU A 354 -46.29 -4.30 -43.81
N ARG A 355 -47.02 -4.28 -42.67
CA ARG A 355 -48.47 -3.98 -42.69
C ARG A 355 -48.74 -2.47 -42.67
N PRO A 356 -49.32 -1.87 -43.73
CA PRO A 356 -49.72 -0.47 -43.71
C PRO A 356 -50.83 -0.26 -42.68
N ALA A 357 -50.75 0.86 -41.95
CA ALA A 357 -51.68 1.23 -40.88
C ALA A 357 -53.15 1.16 -41.36
N PRO A 358 -54.06 0.56 -40.56
CA PRO A 358 -55.46 0.47 -40.95
C PRO A 358 -56.14 1.83 -40.86
N ASP A 359 -56.73 2.26 -41.99
CA ASP A 359 -57.64 3.39 -42.07
C ASP A 359 -58.81 3.19 -41.09
N ALA A 360 -58.88 4.06 -40.10
CA ALA A 360 -60.03 4.16 -39.20
C ALA A 360 -61.22 4.75 -39.98
N GLY A 361 -62.14 3.91 -40.40
CA GLY A 361 -63.50 4.35 -40.76
C GLY A 361 -64.26 4.88 -39.53
N ALA A 362 -65.38 5.59 -39.60
CA ALA A 362 -66.18 6.14 -40.69
C ALA A 362 -67.35 6.94 -40.03
N VAL A 363 -68.03 7.79 -40.83
CA VAL A 363 -69.42 8.29 -40.69
C VAL A 363 -69.69 9.40 -39.64
N PRO A 364 -70.59 10.38 -39.88
CA PRO A 364 -71.42 10.68 -41.07
C PRO A 364 -70.95 11.84 -41.96
#